data_AF-A0A9D2SAY2-F1
#
_entry.id   AF-A0A9D2SAY2-F1
#
_cell.length_a   1.000
_cell.length_b   1.000
_cell.length_c   1.000
_cell.angle_alpha   90.00
_cell.angle_beta   90.00
_cell.angle_gamma   90.00
#
_symmetry.space_group_name_H-M   'P 1'
#
loop_
_entity.id
_entity.type
_entity.pdbx_description
1 polymer ?
#
loop_
_entity_poly.entity_id
_entity_poly.type
_entity_poly.pdbx_seq_one_letter_code
_entity_poly.pdbx_strand_id
1 'polypeptide(L)'
;MPEAAKRFTLRRRESEREGTRRVLLEGLSQTRALIAQAYQGFNDACDPDLIESYVFEINALQSRYTYLLRQVKELEGGQTVRTG
;
A
#
# COMPACT_ATOMS: atom_id res chain seq x y z
N MET A 1 -5.43 -14.24 -38.33
CA MET A 1 -4.44 -14.13 -37.23
C MET A 1 -4.96 -13.29 -36.02
N PRO A 2 -6.04 -13.68 -35.30
CA PRO A 2 -6.52 -12.92 -34.12
C PRO A 2 -6.05 -13.45 -32.75
N GLU A 3 -5.55 -14.69 -32.64
CA GLU A 3 -5.15 -15.29 -31.35
C GLU A 3 -3.90 -14.64 -30.73
N ALA A 4 -2.91 -14.29 -31.56
CA ALA A 4 -1.64 -13.73 -31.08
C ALA A 4 -1.82 -12.35 -30.40
N ALA A 5 -2.75 -11.53 -30.91
CA ALA A 5 -3.04 -10.20 -30.35
C ALA A 5 -3.70 -10.27 -28.96
N LYS A 6 -4.55 -11.28 -28.71
CA LYS A 6 -5.19 -11.50 -27.41
C LYS A 6 -4.18 -11.96 -26.35
N ARG A 7 -3.23 -12.80 -26.74
CA ARG A 7 -2.17 -13.32 -25.84
C ARG A 7 -1.17 -12.22 -25.43
N PHE A 8 -0.86 -11.30 -26.35
CA PHE A 8 -0.01 -10.15 -26.07
C PHE A 8 -0.66 -9.14 -25.10
N THR A 9 -1.95 -8.85 -25.28
CA THR A 9 -2.69 -7.91 -24.42
C THR A 9 -2.96 -8.46 -23.02
N LEU A 10 -3.16 -9.78 -22.88
CA LEU A 10 -3.29 -10.44 -21.58
C LEU A 10 -2.01 -10.35 -20.74
N ARG A 11 -0.86 -10.71 -21.34
CA ARG A 11 0.46 -10.64 -20.68
C ARG A 11 0.80 -9.23 -20.21
N ARG A 12 0.43 -8.21 -21.00
CA ARG A 12 0.64 -6.80 -20.63
C ARG A 12 -0.15 -6.43 -19.37
N ARG A 13 -1.44 -6.80 -19.31
CA ARG A 13 -2.30 -6.53 -18.14
C ARG A 13 -1.80 -7.24 -16.88
N GLU A 14 -1.28 -8.45 -16.99
CA GLU A 14 -0.70 -9.19 -15.87
C GLU A 14 0.58 -8.53 -15.36
N SER A 15 1.46 -8.09 -16.26
CA SER A 15 2.66 -7.33 -15.91
C SER A 15 2.33 -5.99 -15.23
N GLU A 16 1.32 -5.28 -15.70
CA GLU A 16 0.84 -4.03 -15.10
C GLU A 16 0.29 -4.29 -13.69
N ARG A 17 -0.52 -5.35 -13.49
CA ARG A 17 -1.03 -5.73 -12.16
C ARG A 17 0.09 -6.09 -11.19
N GLU A 18 1.08 -6.85 -11.64
CA GLU A 18 2.23 -7.21 -10.82
C GLU A 18 3.09 -5.99 -10.46
N GLY A 19 3.25 -5.05 -11.39
CA GLY A 19 3.89 -3.76 -11.12
C GLY A 19 3.16 -2.98 -10.04
N THR A 20 1.84 -2.81 -10.17
CA THR A 20 1.00 -2.15 -9.16
C THR A 20 1.07 -2.87 -7.81
N ARG A 21 1.06 -4.21 -7.80
CA ARG A 21 1.19 -5.00 -6.58
C ARG A 21 2.49 -4.71 -5.85
N ARG A 22 3.62 -4.69 -6.56
CA ARG A 22 4.93 -4.38 -5.98
C ARG A 22 4.97 -2.99 -5.36
N VAL A 23 4.46 -1.98 -6.06
CA VAL A 23 4.40 -0.59 -5.56
C VAL A 23 3.55 -0.50 -4.28
N LEU A 24 2.41 -1.18 -4.22
CA LEU A 24 1.55 -1.19 -3.03
C LEU A 24 2.22 -1.86 -1.83
N LEU A 25 2.91 -3.00 -2.05
CA LEU A 25 3.63 -3.71 -0.99
C LEU A 25 4.84 -2.91 -0.49
N GLU A 26 5.58 -2.27 -1.40
CA GLU A 26 6.65 -1.36 -1.03
C GLU A 26 6.11 -0.19 -0.18
N GLY A 27 5.00 0.42 -0.62
CA GLY A 27 4.32 1.47 0.13
C GLY A 27 3.89 1.03 1.53
N LEU A 28 3.41 -0.20 1.72
CA LEU A 28 3.09 -0.75 3.04
C LEU A 28 4.33 -0.87 3.93
N SER A 29 5.43 -1.40 3.39
CA SER A 29 6.69 -1.55 4.10
C SER A 29 7.25 -0.20 4.54
N GLN A 30 7.29 0.77 3.62
CA GLN A 30 7.71 2.14 3.90
C GLN A 30 6.83 2.80 4.95
N THR A 31 5.49 2.70 4.81
CA THR A 31 4.56 3.30 5.78
C THR A 31 4.73 2.69 7.16
N ARG A 32 4.94 1.38 7.26
CA ARG A 32 5.22 0.70 8.53
C ARG A 32 6.52 1.20 9.18
N ALA A 33 7.58 1.41 8.39
CA ALA A 33 8.83 1.97 8.90
C ALA A 33 8.64 3.40 9.43
N LEU A 34 7.90 4.25 8.70
CA LEU A 34 7.56 5.61 9.13
C LEU A 34 6.73 5.61 10.42
N ILE A 35 5.77 4.69 10.57
CA ILE A 35 5.00 4.55 11.81
C ILE A 35 5.94 4.24 12.98
N ALA A 36 6.85 3.28 12.81
CA ALA A 36 7.82 2.93 13.86
C ALA A 36 8.72 4.13 14.22
N GLN A 37 9.17 4.89 13.22
CA GLN A 37 9.96 6.10 13.42
C GLN A 37 9.18 7.19 14.17
N ALA A 38 7.93 7.45 13.80
CA ALA A 38 7.08 8.42 14.48
C ALA A 38 6.82 8.03 15.94
N TYR A 39 6.65 6.73 16.22
CA TYR A 39 6.57 6.24 17.60
C TYR A 39 7.87 6.43 18.39
N GLN A 40 9.05 6.30 17.78
CA GLN A 40 10.31 6.63 18.47
C GLN A 40 10.34 8.12 18.83
N GLY A 41 10.05 8.99 17.87
CA GLY A 41 9.99 10.44 18.10
C GLY A 41 8.98 10.84 19.18
N PHE A 42 7.78 10.23 19.17
CA PHE A 42 6.77 10.43 20.20
C PHE A 42 7.27 10.06 21.61
N ASN A 43 7.98 8.93 21.72
CA ASN A 43 8.49 8.47 23.02
C ASN A 43 9.62 9.35 23.57
N ASP A 44 10.38 9.98 22.68
CA ASP A 44 11.51 10.85 23.06
C ASP A 44 11.07 12.32 23.27
N ALA A 45 9.91 12.72 22.75
CA ALA A 45 9.40 14.07 22.84
C ALA A 45 8.92 14.42 24.27
N CYS A 46 9.35 15.58 24.76
CA CYS A 46 8.86 16.17 26.01
C CYS A 46 8.03 17.44 25.79
N ASP A 47 8.13 18.03 24.60
CA ASP A 47 7.38 19.23 24.22
C ASP A 47 5.93 18.86 23.86
N PRO A 48 4.91 19.50 24.47
CA PRO A 48 3.51 19.18 24.21
C PRO A 48 3.08 19.33 22.75
N ASP A 49 3.57 20.34 22.05
CA ASP A 49 3.22 20.60 20.65
C ASP A 49 3.87 19.54 19.73
N LEU A 50 5.10 19.10 20.05
CA LEU A 50 5.74 17.99 19.35
C LEU A 50 5.02 16.65 19.60
N ILE A 51 4.58 16.39 20.83
CA ILE A 51 3.78 15.20 21.16
C ILE A 51 2.49 15.20 20.34
N GLU A 52 1.79 16.34 20.27
CA GLU A 52 0.57 16.47 19.47
C GLU A 52 0.84 16.28 17.97
N SER A 53 1.93 16.85 17.46
CA SER A 53 2.37 16.64 16.07
C SER A 53 2.56 15.17 15.73
N TYR A 54 3.25 14.40 16.59
CA TYR A 54 3.44 12.97 16.39
C TYR A 54 2.13 12.17 16.46
N VAL A 55 1.17 12.57 17.31
CA VAL A 55 -0.16 11.94 17.33
C VAL A 55 -0.86 12.11 15.98
N PHE A 56 -0.85 13.32 15.41
CA PHE A 56 -1.42 13.56 14.08
C PHE A 56 -0.68 12.78 12.99
N GLU A 57 0.65 12.75 13.04
CA GLU A 57 1.47 12.02 12.08
C GLU A 57 1.18 10.51 12.11
N ILE A 58 1.16 9.90 13.30
CA ILE A 58 0.87 8.47 13.49
C ILE A 58 -0.52 8.15 12.94
N ASN A 59 -1.53 8.97 13.25
CA ASN A 59 -2.91 8.77 12.75
C ASN A 59 -2.99 8.86 11.21
N ALA A 60 -2.28 9.81 10.61
CA ALA A 60 -2.20 9.95 9.15
C ALA A 60 -1.52 8.74 8.51
N LEU A 61 -0.41 8.26 9.09
CA LEU A 61 0.31 7.09 8.61
C LEU A 61 -0.50 5.79 8.76
N GLN A 62 -1.23 5.61 9.87
CA GLN A 62 -2.15 4.48 10.06
C GLN A 62 -3.29 4.50 9.03
N SER A 63 -3.82 5.68 8.71
CA SER A 63 -4.83 5.86 7.67
C SER A 63 -4.29 5.49 6.29
N ARG A 64 -3.08 5.95 5.95
CA ARG A 64 -2.36 5.55 4.72
C ARG A 64 -2.14 4.05 4.66
N TYR A 65 -1.67 3.42 5.74
CA TYR A 65 -1.45 1.98 5.82
C TYR A 65 -2.74 1.18 5.57
N THR A 66 -3.83 1.60 6.20
CA THR A 66 -5.16 0.99 6.02
C THR A 66 -5.65 1.11 4.58
N TYR A 67 -5.47 2.28 3.95
CA TYR A 67 -5.80 2.48 2.54
C TYR A 67 -4.99 1.54 1.63
N LEU A 68 -3.68 1.46 1.82
CA LEU A 68 -2.81 0.58 1.02
C LEU A 68 -3.19 -0.90 1.18
N LEU A 69 -3.55 -1.34 2.40
CA LEU A 69 -4.05 -2.69 2.63
C LEU A 69 -5.34 -2.98 1.85
N ARG A 70 -6.27 -2.03 1.78
CA ARG A 70 -7.50 -2.17 0.98
C ARG A 70 -7.17 -2.28 -0.51
N GLN A 71 -6.26 -1.45 -1.01
CA GLN A 71 -5.83 -1.49 -2.41
C GLN A 71 -5.19 -2.83 -2.79
N VAL A 72 -4.34 -3.40 -1.92
CA VAL A 72 -3.77 -4.75 -2.14
C VAL A 72 -4.89 -5.80 -2.20
N LYS A 73 -5.82 -5.76 -1.23
CA LYS A 73 -6.96 -6.68 -1.19
C LYS A 73 -7.87 -6.57 -2.42
N GLU A 74 -8.12 -5.37 -2.93
CA GLU A 74 -8.91 -5.14 -4.14
C GLU A 74 -8.20 -5.70 -5.38
N LEU A 75 -6.88 -5.48 -5.48
CA LEU A 75 -6.05 -5.99 -6.58
C LEU A 75 -6.00 -7.52 -6.61
N GLU A 76 -5.96 -8.16 -5.43
CA GLU A 76 -5.96 -9.61 -5.24
C GLU A 76 -7.39 -10.21 -5.34
N GLY A 77 -8.40 -9.57 -4.75
CA GLY A 77 -9.80 -10.02 -4.75
C GLY A 77 -10.47 -9.99 -6.13
N GLY A 78 -9.97 -9.16 -7.06
CA GLY A 78 -10.31 -9.26 -8.48
C GLY A 78 -9.89 -10.58 -9.17
N GLN A 79 -9.14 -11.46 -8.48
CA GLN A 79 -8.81 -12.81 -8.96
C GLN A 79 -9.89 -13.86 -8.62
N THR A 80 -10.62 -13.71 -7.50
CA THR A 80 -11.59 -14.72 -7.04
C THR A 80 -12.89 -14.72 -7.85
N VAL A 81 -13.33 -13.56 -8.35
CA VAL A 81 -14.62 -13.43 -9.06
C VAL A 81 -14.56 -13.93 -10.52
N ARG A 82 -13.37 -14.23 -11.06
CA ARG A 82 -13.20 -14.65 -12.46
C ARG A 82 -13.10 -16.17 -12.65
N THR A 83 -13.22 -16.95 -11.59
CA THR A 83 -13.01 -18.40 -11.59
C THR A 83 -14.23 -19.18 -11.07
N GLY A 84 -15.41 -18.54 -11.02
CA GLY A 84 -16.68 -19.14 -10.60
C GLY A 84 -17.73 -19.07 -11.70
#